data_AF-A0A1I7SN69-F1
#
_entry.id   AF-A0A1I7SN69-F1
#
_cell.length_a   1.000
_cell.length_b   1.000
_cell.length_c   1.000
_cell.angle_alpha   90.00
_cell.angle_beta   90.00
_cell.angle_gamma   90.00
#
_symmetry.space_group_name_H-M   'P 1'
#
loop_
_entity.id
_entity.type
_entity.pdbx_description
1 polymer ?
#
loop_
_entity_poly.entity_id
_entity_poly.type
_entity_poly.pdbx_seq_one_letter_code
_entity_poly.pdbx_strand_id
1 'polypeptide(L)'
;MKVVETETQIKEVPETVTDKFNFIPTMLNKELSGIRKEFNDIKAEDKAKVHMAMACQDPANADKNRYKNILCLDASRVRLSDGGYYHANAVDSRFILAQSPMFNTTAQFWDLVQNEGVEMIVQLHPCDEGRKCARYYPGKVGETNDFGV
;
A
#
# COMPACT_ATOMS: atom_id res chain seq x y z
N MET A 1 -15.07 61.22 -6.45
CA MET A 1 -14.55 59.86 -6.68
C MET A 1 -13.72 59.50 -5.46
N LYS A 2 -14.19 58.56 -4.61
CA LYS A 2 -13.46 58.14 -3.40
C LYS A 2 -12.67 56.88 -3.74
N VAL A 3 -11.35 56.92 -3.54
CA VAL A 3 -10.52 55.71 -3.53
C VAL A 3 -10.80 55.02 -2.21
N VAL A 4 -11.30 53.78 -2.27
CA VAL A 4 -11.45 52.90 -1.11
C VAL A 4 -10.27 51.96 -1.13
N GLU A 5 -9.31 52.20 -0.24
CA GLU A 5 -8.25 51.23 0.04
C GLU A 5 -8.87 50.07 0.81
N THR A 6 -8.88 48.88 0.22
CA THR A 6 -9.25 47.65 0.92
C THR A 6 -7.96 46.99 1.37
N GLU A 7 -7.70 47.04 2.68
CA GLU A 7 -6.72 46.16 3.30
C GLU A 7 -7.19 44.73 3.08
N THR A 8 -6.50 44.01 2.20
CA THR A 8 -6.70 42.57 2.06
C THR A 8 -6.14 41.94 3.32
N GLN A 9 -7.01 41.59 4.27
CA GLN A 9 -6.61 40.74 5.39
C GLN A 9 -6.07 39.45 4.81
N ILE A 10 -4.78 39.20 5.02
CA ILE A 10 -4.16 37.92 4.74
C ILE A 10 -4.85 36.92 5.68
N LYS A 11 -5.76 36.12 5.14
CA LYS A 11 -6.35 35.00 5.88
C LYS A 11 -5.20 34.13 6.37
N GLU A 12 -5.23 33.78 7.66
CA GLU A 12 -4.28 32.84 8.23
C GLU A 12 -4.18 31.59 7.36
N VAL A 13 -2.94 31.22 7.09
CA VAL A 13 -2.60 30.04 6.30
C VAL A 13 -3.09 28.81 7.07
N PRO A 14 -3.87 27.90 6.46
CA PRO A 14 -4.36 26.71 7.16
C PRO A 14 -3.21 25.92 7.78
N GLU A 15 -3.37 25.36 9.00
CA GLU A 15 -2.32 24.62 9.72
C GLU A 15 -1.64 23.51 8.87
N THR A 16 -2.39 22.91 7.94
CA THR A 16 -1.90 21.89 7.00
C THR A 16 -0.86 22.39 6.00
N VAL A 17 -0.78 23.71 5.78
CA VAL A 17 0.21 24.37 4.92
C VAL A 17 1.43 24.80 5.75
N THR A 18 1.24 25.17 7.02
CA THR A 18 2.32 25.48 7.97
C THR A 18 3.25 24.29 8.22
N ASP A 19 2.70 23.07 8.23
CA ASP A 19 3.45 21.83 8.42
C ASP A 19 4.46 21.54 7.29
N LYS A 20 4.18 21.94 6.05
CA LYS A 20 5.09 21.70 4.92
C LYS A 20 6.35 22.56 4.99
N PHE A 21 6.24 23.79 5.47
CA PHE A 21 7.39 24.70 5.62
C PHE A 21 8.26 24.33 6.83
N ASN A 22 7.66 23.70 7.84
CA ASN A 22 8.38 23.24 9.02
C ASN A 22 8.97 21.83 8.87
N PHE A 23 8.58 21.06 7.86
CA PHE A 23 9.10 19.70 7.64
C PHE A 23 10.63 19.67 7.52
N ILE A 24 11.21 20.51 6.65
CA ILE A 24 12.66 20.53 6.43
C ILE A 24 13.41 20.95 7.70
N PRO A 25 13.09 22.11 8.35
CA PRO A 25 13.72 22.48 9.62
C PRO A 25 13.57 21.41 10.71
N THR A 26 12.39 20.79 10.81
CA THR A 26 12.11 19.73 11.79
C THR A 26 12.99 18.50 11.54
N MET A 27 13.10 18.04 10.30
CA MET A 27 13.93 16.88 9.96
C MET A 27 15.41 17.17 10.16
N LEU A 28 15.87 18.39 9.87
CA LEU A 28 17.25 18.81 10.16
C LEU A 28 17.55 18.82 11.66
N ASN A 29 16.64 19.37 12.47
CA ASN A 29 16.79 19.42 13.94
C ASN A 29 16.73 18.04 14.61
N LYS A 30 15.99 17.09 14.03
CA LYS A 30 15.96 15.70 14.52
C LYS A 30 17.27 14.95 14.30
N GLU A 31 18.05 15.39 13.31
CA GLU A 31 19.25 14.70 12.82
C GLU A 31 18.98 13.24 12.41
N LEU A 32 20.00 12.55 11.89
CA LEU A 32 19.88 11.14 11.49
C LEU A 32 19.53 10.22 12.67
N SER A 33 19.98 10.58 13.88
CA SER A 33 19.75 9.81 15.10
C SER A 33 18.27 9.83 15.50
N GLY A 34 17.62 11.00 15.48
CA GLY A 34 16.20 11.16 15.77
C GLY A 34 15.32 10.46 14.74
N ILE A 35 15.62 10.64 13.44
CA ILE A 35 14.88 9.96 12.36
C ILE A 35 14.98 8.44 12.50
N ARG A 36 16.18 7.92 12.81
CA ARG A 36 16.38 6.48 13.02
C ARG A 36 15.63 5.95 14.23
N LYS A 37 15.53 6.76 15.30
CA LYS A 37 14.73 6.41 16.47
C LYS A 37 13.24 6.29 16.09
N GLU A 38 12.67 7.30 15.44
CA GLU A 38 11.27 7.29 15.00
C GLU A 38 10.95 6.09 14.09
N PHE A 39 11.85 5.79 13.14
CA PHE A 39 11.69 4.62 12.28
C PHE A 39 11.70 3.29 13.05
N ASN A 40 12.53 3.18 14.09
CA ASN A 40 12.56 1.98 14.92
C ASN A 40 11.33 1.87 15.82
N ASP A 41 10.80 3.00 16.31
CA ASP A 41 9.58 3.03 17.10
C ASP A 41 8.38 2.54 16.26
N ILE A 42 8.25 3.01 15.01
CA ILE A 42 7.24 2.51 14.04
C ILE A 42 7.37 0.99 13.83
N LYS A 43 8.60 0.50 13.66
CA LYS A 43 8.84 -0.96 13.54
C LYS A 43 8.42 -1.75 14.77
N ALA A 44 8.59 -1.18 15.96
CA ALA A 44 8.17 -1.82 17.21
C ALA A 44 6.64 -1.89 17.30
N GLU A 45 5.95 -0.83 16.90
CA GLU A 45 4.49 -0.81 16.81
C GLU A 45 3.96 -1.86 15.82
N ASP A 46 4.57 -1.99 14.64
CA ASP A 46 4.13 -3.00 13.66
C ASP A 46 4.28 -4.43 14.19
N LYS A 47 5.34 -4.72 14.96
CA LYS A 47 5.47 -6.01 15.66
C LYS A 47 4.37 -6.23 16.71
N ALA A 48 3.92 -5.17 17.37
CA ALA A 48 2.82 -5.28 18.34
C ALA A 48 1.48 -5.62 17.66
N LYS A 49 1.31 -5.27 16.38
CA LYS A 49 0.08 -5.51 15.58
C LYS A 49 -0.04 -6.94 15.04
N VAL A 50 0.88 -7.86 15.34
CA VAL A 50 0.81 -9.25 14.85
C VAL A 50 -0.55 -9.89 15.15
N HIS A 51 -1.11 -9.69 16.34
CA HIS A 51 -2.43 -10.23 16.70
C HIS A 51 -3.61 -9.67 15.87
N MET A 52 -3.40 -8.59 15.11
CA MET A 52 -4.40 -7.97 14.22
C MET A 52 -4.34 -8.51 12.78
N ALA A 53 -3.50 -9.52 12.53
CA ALA A 53 -3.22 -10.07 11.20
C ALA A 53 -3.42 -11.60 11.21
N MET A 54 -4.57 -12.05 11.71
CA MET A 54 -4.87 -13.48 11.93
C MET A 54 -5.00 -14.23 10.61
N ALA A 55 -5.66 -13.65 9.59
CA ALA A 55 -5.85 -14.32 8.31
C ALA A 55 -4.53 -14.61 7.60
N CYS A 56 -3.55 -13.70 7.69
CA CYS A 56 -2.23 -13.93 7.10
C CYS A 56 -1.36 -14.89 7.93
N GLN A 57 -1.68 -15.11 9.19
CA GLN A 57 -0.99 -16.07 10.06
C GLN A 57 -1.60 -17.48 10.01
N ASP A 58 -2.79 -17.62 9.42
CA ASP A 58 -3.43 -18.92 9.22
C ASP A 58 -2.50 -19.83 8.39
N PRO A 59 -2.16 -21.04 8.89
CA PRO A 59 -1.39 -22.02 8.14
C PRO A 59 -1.95 -22.32 6.73
N ALA A 60 -3.27 -22.22 6.54
CA ALA A 60 -3.93 -22.44 5.25
C ALA A 60 -3.67 -21.31 4.22
N ASN A 61 -3.12 -20.17 4.66
CA ASN A 61 -2.74 -19.05 3.81
C ASN A 61 -1.22 -18.83 3.78
N ALA A 62 -0.43 -19.67 4.47
CA ALA A 62 1.01 -19.49 4.59
C ALA A 62 1.74 -19.53 3.24
N ASP A 63 1.26 -20.34 2.30
CA ASP A 63 1.78 -20.45 0.93
C ASP A 63 1.27 -19.34 -0.01
N LYS A 64 0.28 -18.56 0.42
CA LYS A 64 -0.25 -17.38 -0.30
C LYS A 64 0.47 -16.09 0.10
N ASN A 65 1.33 -16.13 1.13
CA ASN A 65 2.14 -15.00 1.57
C ASN A 65 3.55 -15.07 0.98
N ARG A 66 3.98 -13.98 0.33
CA ARG A 66 5.35 -13.88 -0.17
C ARG A 66 6.39 -13.82 0.96
N TYR A 67 6.09 -13.09 2.02
CA TYR A 67 6.98 -12.90 3.17
C TYR A 67 6.22 -13.12 4.47
N LYS A 68 6.71 -14.05 5.30
CA LYS A 68 6.10 -14.37 6.61
C LYS A 68 6.14 -13.19 7.59
N ASN A 69 7.10 -12.28 7.43
CA ASN A 69 7.32 -11.15 8.32
C ASN A 69 6.63 -9.85 7.86
N ILE A 70 5.81 -9.90 6.80
CA ILE A 70 5.01 -8.77 6.33
C ILE A 70 3.55 -9.07 6.65
N LEU A 71 2.98 -8.29 7.56
CA LEU A 71 1.61 -8.49 8.04
C LEU A 71 0.59 -8.01 7.00
N CYS A 72 -0.54 -8.71 6.90
CA CYS A 72 -1.75 -8.22 6.24
C CYS A 72 -2.82 -8.05 7.31
N LEU A 73 -3.19 -6.80 7.60
CA LEU A 73 -4.08 -6.49 8.72
C LEU A 73 -5.51 -6.92 8.40
N ASP A 74 -6.18 -7.62 9.32
CA ASP A 74 -7.53 -8.15 9.10
C ASP A 74 -8.56 -7.04 8.88
N ALA A 75 -8.40 -5.91 9.58
CA ALA A 75 -9.34 -4.79 9.56
C ALA A 75 -9.45 -4.12 8.18
N SER A 76 -8.38 -4.14 7.38
CA SER A 76 -8.33 -3.49 6.07
C SER A 76 -8.02 -4.47 4.94
N ARG A 77 -7.97 -5.78 5.20
CA ARG A 77 -7.68 -6.76 4.14
C ARG A 77 -8.79 -6.77 3.11
N VAL A 78 -8.41 -6.83 1.85
CA VAL A 78 -9.35 -7.05 0.76
C VAL A 78 -9.77 -8.53 0.77
N ARG A 79 -11.07 -8.78 0.61
CA ARG A 79 -11.61 -10.14 0.56
C ARG A 79 -11.87 -10.50 -0.90
N LEU A 80 -11.45 -11.69 -1.28
CA LEU A 80 -11.75 -12.26 -2.59
C LEU A 80 -13.25 -12.52 -2.74
N SER A 81 -13.72 -12.73 -3.97
CA SER A 81 -15.15 -12.89 -4.28
C SER A 81 -15.76 -14.12 -3.57
N ASP A 82 -14.96 -15.15 -3.34
CA ASP A 82 -15.30 -16.36 -2.58
C ASP A 82 -15.12 -16.23 -1.05
N GLY A 83 -14.76 -15.03 -0.57
CA GLY A 83 -14.41 -14.77 0.83
C GLY A 83 -13.00 -15.22 1.21
N GLY A 84 -12.20 -15.66 0.24
CA GLY A 84 -10.84 -16.14 0.40
C GLY A 84 -9.81 -15.08 0.78
N TYR A 85 -8.55 -15.42 0.55
CA TYR A 85 -7.40 -14.64 0.99
C TYR A 85 -6.43 -14.35 -0.14
N TYR A 86 -6.11 -13.07 -0.28
CA TYR A 86 -4.95 -12.56 -0.99
C TYR A 86 -4.29 -11.50 -0.11
N HIS A 87 -2.95 -11.42 -0.11
CA HIS A 87 -2.21 -10.49 0.74
C HIS A 87 -2.30 -9.07 0.15
N ALA A 88 -3.40 -8.40 0.48
CA ALA A 88 -3.71 -7.05 0.03
C ALA A 88 -4.55 -6.30 1.07
N ASN A 89 -4.23 -5.02 1.27
CA ASN A 89 -4.94 -4.13 2.18
C ASN A 89 -5.43 -2.88 1.44
N ALA A 90 -6.66 -2.47 1.69
CA ALA A 90 -7.19 -1.19 1.25
C ALA A 90 -6.58 -0.06 2.09
N VAL A 91 -6.16 1.02 1.42
CA VAL A 91 -5.54 2.20 2.02
C VAL A 91 -6.22 3.45 1.49
N ASP A 92 -6.65 4.30 2.42
CA ASP A 92 -7.26 5.60 2.14
C ASP A 92 -8.44 5.53 1.17
N SER A 93 -9.19 4.42 1.16
CA SER A 93 -10.32 4.11 0.27
C SER A 93 -10.04 4.13 -1.25
N ARG A 94 -8.84 4.54 -1.66
CA ARG A 94 -8.47 4.82 -3.06
C ARG A 94 -7.46 3.84 -3.61
N PHE A 95 -6.66 3.22 -2.74
CA PHE A 95 -5.56 2.37 -3.13
C PHE A 95 -5.70 0.99 -2.50
N ILE A 96 -5.24 -0.02 -3.23
CA ILE A 96 -5.00 -1.34 -2.67
C ILE A 96 -3.49 -1.55 -2.70
N LEU A 97 -2.90 -1.73 -1.52
CA LEU A 97 -1.52 -2.16 -1.41
C LEU A 97 -1.51 -3.69 -1.39
N ALA A 98 -0.99 -4.28 -2.45
CA ALA A 98 -0.98 -5.71 -2.66
C ALA A 98 0.45 -6.24 -2.80
N GLN A 99 0.69 -7.47 -2.34
CA GLN A 99 1.93 -8.16 -2.70
C GLN A 99 1.99 -8.43 -4.21
N SER A 100 3.20 -8.53 -4.75
CA SER A 100 3.41 -8.97 -6.13
C SER A 100 2.99 -10.43 -6.29
N PRO A 101 2.23 -10.78 -7.35
CA PRO A 101 1.74 -12.13 -7.56
C PRO A 101 2.86 -13.18 -7.51
N MET A 102 2.58 -14.32 -6.88
CA MET A 102 3.37 -15.55 -6.92
C MET A 102 2.78 -16.50 -7.95
N PHE A 103 3.53 -17.53 -8.35
CA PHE A 103 3.05 -18.51 -9.33
C PHE A 103 1.74 -19.18 -8.93
N ASN A 104 1.53 -19.41 -7.63
CA ASN A 104 0.31 -20.01 -7.06
C ASN A 104 -0.75 -18.97 -6.65
N THR A 105 -0.53 -17.67 -6.89
CA THR A 105 -1.48 -16.62 -6.47
C THR A 105 -1.90 -15.67 -7.59
N THR A 106 -1.59 -15.97 -8.86
CA THR A 106 -1.96 -15.12 -10.00
C THR A 106 -3.48 -15.07 -10.20
N ALA A 107 -4.18 -16.18 -9.98
CA ALA A 107 -5.64 -16.24 -10.07
C ALA A 107 -6.32 -15.34 -9.02
N GLN A 108 -5.88 -15.43 -7.77
CA GLN A 108 -6.39 -14.59 -6.68
C GLN A 108 -6.09 -13.10 -6.91
N PHE A 109 -4.96 -12.77 -7.52
CA PHE A 109 -4.67 -11.39 -7.91
C PHE A 109 -5.69 -10.87 -8.93
N TRP A 110 -6.02 -11.66 -9.96
CA TRP A 110 -7.00 -11.27 -10.95
C TRP A 110 -8.45 -11.29 -10.44
N ASP A 111 -8.78 -12.17 -9.51
CA ASP A 111 -10.06 -12.12 -8.78
C ASP A 111 -10.19 -10.81 -7.99
N LEU A 112 -9.14 -10.41 -7.26
CA LEU A 112 -9.10 -9.11 -6.58
C LEU A 112 -9.30 -7.95 -7.57
N VAL A 113 -8.57 -7.94 -8.69
CA VAL A 113 -8.64 -6.86 -9.68
C VAL A 113 -10.06 -6.73 -10.25
N GLN A 114 -10.69 -7.86 -10.59
CA GLN A 114 -12.05 -7.87 -11.12
C GLN A 114 -13.09 -7.49 -10.06
N ASN A 115 -13.04 -8.10 -8.88
CA ASN A 115 -14.01 -7.89 -7.81
C ASN A 115 -14.00 -6.46 -7.27
N GLU A 116 -12.82 -5.85 -7.14
CA GLU A 116 -12.67 -4.47 -6.66
C GLU A 116 -12.80 -3.42 -7.77
N GLY A 117 -12.99 -3.83 -9.03
CA GLY A 117 -13.10 -2.92 -10.17
C GLY A 117 -11.83 -2.08 -10.40
N VAL A 118 -10.65 -2.70 -10.24
CA VAL A 118 -9.37 -2.00 -10.39
C VAL A 118 -9.12 -1.64 -11.85
N GLU A 119 -8.99 -0.34 -12.14
CA GLU A 119 -8.73 0.17 -13.49
C GLU A 119 -7.23 0.34 -13.81
N MET A 120 -6.39 0.47 -12.78
CA MET A 120 -4.96 0.75 -12.93
C MET A 120 -4.11 -0.08 -11.97
N ILE A 121 -3.12 -0.78 -12.52
CA ILE A 121 -2.12 -1.52 -11.75
C ILE A 121 -0.78 -0.80 -11.86
N VAL A 122 -0.23 -0.36 -10.72
CA VAL A 122 1.10 0.29 -10.65
C VAL A 122 2.11 -0.67 -10.05
N GLN A 123 3.07 -1.11 -10.85
CA GLN A 123 4.14 -2.00 -10.40
C GLN A 123 5.41 -1.20 -10.07
N LEU A 124 5.84 -1.20 -8.80
CA LEU A 124 6.95 -0.38 -8.32
C LEU A 124 8.33 -1.05 -8.39
N HIS A 125 8.40 -2.29 -8.86
CA HIS A 125 9.63 -3.05 -9.02
C HIS A 125 9.59 -3.87 -10.31
N PRO A 126 10.73 -4.28 -10.87
CA PRO A 126 10.74 -5.18 -12.03
C PRO A 126 10.02 -6.50 -11.75
N CYS A 127 9.24 -6.98 -12.73
CA CYS A 127 8.68 -8.34 -12.75
C CYS A 127 9.49 -9.16 -13.75
N ASP A 128 10.75 -9.37 -13.39
CA ASP A 128 11.58 -10.34 -14.07
C ASP A 128 11.09 -11.73 -13.63
N GLU A 129 11.01 -12.71 -14.54
CA GLU A 129 10.52 -14.09 -14.32
C GLU A 129 11.37 -14.92 -13.34
N GLY A 130 11.74 -14.34 -12.21
CA GLY A 130 12.44 -14.96 -11.09
C GLY A 130 11.54 -15.03 -9.86
N ARG A 131 12.15 -15.20 -8.68
CA ARG A 131 11.41 -15.44 -7.43
C ARG A 131 10.58 -14.25 -6.94
N LYS A 132 10.78 -13.03 -7.46
CA LYS A 132 10.21 -11.80 -6.89
C LYS A 132 8.80 -11.48 -7.37
N CYS A 133 8.42 -11.91 -8.56
CA CYS A 133 7.12 -11.65 -9.18
C CYS A 133 6.86 -12.69 -10.27
N ALA A 134 5.71 -13.36 -10.20
CA ALA A 134 5.25 -14.17 -11.31
C ALA A 134 4.64 -13.23 -12.36
N ARG A 135 4.91 -13.48 -13.64
CA ARG A 135 4.26 -12.71 -14.71
C ARG A 135 2.75 -12.95 -14.65
N TYR A 136 2.00 -11.89 -14.41
CA TYR A 136 0.54 -11.91 -14.29
C TYR A 136 -0.15 -11.20 -15.47
N TYR A 137 0.60 -10.90 -16.53
CA TYR A 137 0.12 -10.24 -17.74
C TYR A 137 0.67 -10.96 -18.99
N PRO A 138 0.06 -10.83 -20.18
CA PRO A 138 0.57 -11.44 -21.40
C PRO A 138 2.00 -10.96 -21.73
N GLY A 139 2.86 -11.87 -22.19
CA GLY A 139 4.25 -11.55 -22.48
C GLY A 139 4.43 -10.82 -23.80
N LYS A 140 3.44 -10.93 -24.70
CA LYS A 140 3.46 -10.33 -26.04
C LYS A 140 2.16 -9.60 -26.34
N VAL A 141 2.24 -8.60 -27.21
CA VAL A 141 1.06 -7.90 -27.72
C VAL A 141 0.20 -8.88 -28.52
N GLY A 142 -1.10 -8.88 -28.24
CA GLY A 142 -2.08 -9.76 -28.88
C GLY A 142 -2.14 -11.18 -28.29
N GLU A 143 -1.28 -11.50 -27.33
CA GLU A 143 -1.39 -12.74 -26.55
C GLU A 143 -2.50 -12.60 -25.50
N THR A 144 -3.22 -13.70 -25.25
CA THR A 144 -4.18 -13.83 -24.17
C THR A 144 -3.71 -14.96 -23.27
N ASN A 145 -3.73 -14.71 -21.95
CA ASN A 145 -3.37 -15.70 -20.94
C ASN A 145 -4.53 -15.87 -19.98
N ASP A 146 -4.88 -17.13 -19.70
CA ASP A 146 -5.82 -17.47 -18.65
C ASP A 146 -5.07 -17.60 -17.32
N PHE A 147 -5.34 -16.67 -16.41
CA PHE A 147 -4.80 -16.66 -15.06
C PHE A 147 -5.88 -17.12 -14.08
N GLY A 148 -6.30 -18.38 -14.21
CA GLY A 148 -7.36 -18.99 -13.40
C GLY A 148 -8.09 -20.08 -14.19
N VAL A 149 -8.51 -21.14 -13.48
CA VAL A 149 -9.40 -22.21 -13.94
C VAL A 149 -10.65 -22.19 -13.08
#